data_AF-A0A966VYL7-F1
#
_entry.id   AF-A0A966VYL7-F1
#
_cell.length_a   1.000
_cell.length_b   1.000
_cell.length_c   1.000
_cell.angle_alpha   90.00
_cell.angle_beta   90.00
_cell.angle_gamma   90.00
#
_symmetry.space_group_name_H-M   'P 1'
#
loop_
_entity.id
_entity.type
_entity.pdbx_description
1 polymer ?
#
loop_
_entity_poly.entity_id
_entity_poly.type
_entity_poly.pdbx_seq_one_letter_code
_entity_poly.pdbx_strand_id
1 'polypeptide(L)'
;EAYGKLFRETEKLADKGEKAAGARAELHAVLHGPDSPIHISDKGLRRIVGAALNNKEAAERAKLEELKRVHPGSPPRAMVLSDSDKPKDSFVMIRGEPTNKGPVVKRRWLEIFGGSEAKPFTTGSGRMDLANEVASKDNPLTPRVFVNRVWNWHFGDAIVRTLGDFGLRSEPPSNQELLDYVAARFMADGWSVKQLHKLIMLSATWQQVTTDNPANSKIDPGNALFWRQNLQRLDFESLRDTLLALGGKNEFDERGGPSEDLAGSGRRTVYGYIDRAKISDSFRIFDFANPDMTAPSRVLTTVPLQALYLMNNGFVVEQTRNIASRPELLSGAKDEEKVAFIYQLFFQRAPSATEQKLALDYLADQQAKPALGGADLHAWHYGYGEYDADAKKLVSFEPMPAFIRDSWVLADRAELKKSAEAKVPKKDKGAAPLPALRGMSFAVSLNAVGGVPGDHKHSVVRRWVAPRDGVISIEGRLEHDAKTGDGVEAIVARATGGQFGAWQAAGKDVATKVKDIAVKRGEAIDFIVTSRGTSEDDAFRWAPVVHMPGVKRGEEYVWNAQQEFSGPIKEKIQSHPFTAWERLTQALLMSNELIYVN
;
A
#
# COMPACT_ATOMS: atom_id res chain seq x y z
N GLU A 1 0.07 2.67 73.23
CA GLU A 1 0.85 3.86 72.81
C GLU A 1 2.35 3.79 73.11
N ALA A 2 2.78 3.32 74.29
CA ALA A 2 4.20 3.30 74.68
C ALA A 2 5.14 2.57 73.68
N TYR A 3 4.76 1.37 73.21
CA TYR A 3 5.57 0.61 72.25
C TYR A 3 5.68 1.29 70.88
N GLY A 4 4.58 1.85 70.34
CA GLY A 4 4.59 2.52 69.04
C GLY A 4 5.37 3.84 69.01
N LYS A 5 5.60 4.47 70.17
CA LYS A 5 6.53 5.60 70.32
C LYS A 5 7.97 5.11 70.32
N LEU A 6 8.27 4.02 71.04
CA LEU A 6 9.59 3.40 71.08
C LEU A 6 10.06 2.93 69.69
N PHE A 7 9.18 2.32 68.89
CA PHE A 7 9.48 1.92 67.51
C PHE A 7 9.84 3.12 66.62
N ARG A 8 8.99 4.16 66.61
CA ARG A 8 9.22 5.38 65.79
C ARG A 8 10.47 6.14 66.18
N GLU A 9 10.79 6.19 67.47
CA GLU A 9 12.02 6.83 67.94
C GLU A 9 13.28 6.01 67.57
N THR A 10 13.17 4.68 67.54
CA THR A 10 14.27 3.80 67.15
C THR A 10 14.55 3.85 65.64
N GLU A 11 13.52 3.89 64.80
CA GLU A 11 13.69 4.11 63.34
C GLU A 11 14.27 5.49 63.03
N LYS A 12 13.83 6.56 63.71
CA LYS A 12 14.37 7.91 63.50
C LYS A 12 15.87 8.02 63.80
N LEU A 13 16.41 7.18 64.69
CA LEU A 13 17.85 7.11 64.96
C LEU A 13 18.58 6.39 63.83
N ALA A 14 17.99 5.33 63.28
CA ALA A 14 18.51 4.59 62.13
C ALA A 14 18.56 5.45 60.85
N ASP A 15 17.48 6.19 60.56
CA ASP A 15 17.40 7.10 59.41
C ASP A 15 18.45 8.24 59.46
N LYS A 16 18.91 8.58 60.66
CA LYS A 16 19.95 9.60 60.89
C LYS A 16 21.37 9.02 60.94
N GLY A 17 21.54 7.70 60.81
CA GLY A 17 22.84 7.02 60.89
C GLY A 17 23.46 7.01 62.30
N GLU A 18 22.68 7.31 63.34
CA GLU A 18 23.13 7.32 64.73
C GLU A 18 23.00 5.92 65.35
N LYS A 19 24.01 5.48 66.13
CA LYS A 19 23.97 4.16 66.79
C LYS A 19 22.99 4.19 67.97
N ALA A 20 21.97 3.35 67.90
CA ALA A 20 21.12 3.06 69.06
C ALA A 20 21.95 2.40 70.18
N ALA A 21 21.67 2.73 71.45
CA ALA A 21 22.35 2.18 72.63
C ALA A 21 21.37 1.41 73.54
N GLY A 22 21.86 0.39 74.25
CA GLY A 22 21.08 -0.44 75.17
C GLY A 22 19.90 -1.15 74.50
N ALA A 23 18.74 -1.19 75.16
CA ALA A 23 17.54 -1.89 74.68
C ALA A 23 17.05 -1.46 73.28
N ARG A 24 17.40 -0.25 72.82
CA ARG A 24 17.06 0.22 71.46
C ARG A 24 17.96 -0.41 70.39
N ALA A 25 19.21 -0.77 70.73
CA ALA A 25 20.11 -1.47 69.83
C ALA A 25 19.61 -2.90 69.56
N GLU A 26 19.12 -3.57 70.60
CA GLU A 26 18.50 -4.90 70.50
C GLU A 26 17.21 -4.85 69.66
N LEU A 27 16.35 -3.84 69.88
CA LEU A 27 15.15 -3.65 69.08
C LEU A 27 15.46 -3.40 67.60
N HIS A 28 16.47 -2.58 67.30
CA HIS A 28 16.94 -2.34 65.93
C HIS A 28 17.49 -3.61 65.28
N ALA A 29 18.26 -4.42 66.03
CA ALA A 29 18.81 -5.69 65.56
C ALA A 29 17.71 -6.70 65.22
N VAL A 30 16.61 -6.75 65.99
CA VAL A 30 15.46 -7.60 65.71
C VAL A 30 14.65 -7.11 64.50
N LEU A 31 14.48 -5.79 64.34
CA LEU A 31 13.72 -5.20 63.24
C LEU A 31 14.42 -5.27 61.88
N HIS A 32 15.74 -5.16 61.85
CA HIS A 32 16.54 -5.20 60.61
C HIS A 32 17.31 -6.51 60.44
N GLY A 33 17.12 -7.46 61.35
CA GLY A 33 17.71 -8.80 61.26
C GLY A 33 17.09 -9.61 60.12
N PRO A 34 17.80 -10.67 59.66
CA PRO A 34 17.36 -11.51 58.56
C PRO A 34 16.02 -12.24 58.82
N ASP A 35 15.69 -12.47 60.10
CA ASP A 35 14.44 -13.12 60.54
C ASP A 35 13.31 -12.13 60.85
N SER A 36 13.53 -10.83 60.58
CA SER A 36 12.53 -9.80 60.84
C SER A 36 11.30 -9.94 59.92
N PRO A 37 10.07 -9.79 60.44
CA PRO A 37 8.84 -9.80 59.63
C PRO A 37 8.80 -8.69 58.56
N ILE A 38 9.62 -7.64 58.71
CA ILE A 38 9.72 -6.52 57.75
C ILE A 38 10.96 -6.63 56.85
N HIS A 39 11.80 -7.66 57.01
CA HIS A 39 12.94 -7.90 56.12
C HIS A 39 12.46 -8.48 54.78
N ILE A 40 12.60 -7.70 53.71
CA ILE A 40 12.30 -8.15 52.35
C ILE A 40 13.62 -8.57 51.69
N SER A 41 13.81 -9.88 51.48
CA SER A 41 14.95 -10.39 50.71
C SER A 41 14.94 -9.88 49.26
N ASP A 42 16.09 -9.84 48.58
CA ASP A 42 16.19 -9.49 47.15
C ASP A 42 15.25 -10.32 46.27
N LYS A 43 15.06 -11.60 46.60
CA LYS A 43 14.11 -12.49 45.93
C LYS A 43 12.65 -12.06 46.19
N GLY A 44 12.34 -11.63 47.41
CA GLY A 44 11.05 -11.04 47.77
C GLY A 44 10.80 -9.70 47.09
N LEU A 45 11.81 -8.83 47.01
CA LEU A 45 11.74 -7.54 46.32
C LEU A 45 11.52 -7.74 44.82
N ARG A 46 12.25 -8.68 44.19
CA ARG A 46 11.99 -9.09 42.80
C ARG A 46 10.61 -9.73 42.62
N ARG A 47 10.03 -10.37 43.64
CA ARG A 47 8.64 -10.86 43.55
C ARG A 47 7.62 -9.72 43.57
N ILE A 48 7.89 -8.67 44.35
CA ILE A 48 6.98 -7.52 44.55
C ILE A 48 7.07 -6.51 43.39
N VAL A 49 8.29 -6.20 42.93
CA VAL A 49 8.58 -5.15 41.94
C VAL A 49 8.99 -5.74 40.58
N GLY A 50 9.19 -7.06 40.48
CA GLY A 50 9.72 -7.74 39.30
C GLY A 50 8.88 -7.56 38.06
N ALA A 51 7.55 -7.46 38.15
CA ALA A 51 6.75 -7.19 36.95
C ALA A 51 7.09 -5.83 36.33
N ALA A 52 7.25 -4.78 37.15
CA ALA A 52 7.60 -3.44 36.67
C ALA A 52 9.07 -3.33 36.20
N LEU A 53 9.99 -4.00 36.91
CA LEU A 53 11.40 -4.09 36.53
C LEU A 53 11.58 -4.91 35.24
N ASN A 54 10.95 -6.07 35.12
CA ASN A 54 10.97 -6.90 33.92
C ASN A 54 10.36 -6.18 32.73
N ASN A 55 9.27 -5.42 32.92
CA ASN A 55 8.66 -4.63 31.85
C ASN A 55 9.59 -3.50 31.38
N LYS A 56 10.28 -2.81 32.30
CA LYS A 56 11.28 -1.80 31.93
C LYS A 56 12.50 -2.42 31.24
N GLU A 57 13.01 -3.54 31.76
CA GLU A 57 14.13 -4.25 31.14
C GLU A 57 13.75 -4.77 29.74
N ALA A 58 12.55 -5.32 29.58
CA ALA A 58 12.03 -5.73 28.29
C ALA A 58 11.88 -4.53 27.33
N ALA A 59 11.42 -3.38 27.82
CA ALA A 59 11.32 -2.17 27.01
C ALA A 59 12.69 -1.63 26.57
N GLU A 60 13.69 -1.62 27.45
CA GLU A 60 15.06 -1.21 27.11
C GLU A 60 15.74 -2.23 26.18
N ARG A 61 15.51 -3.52 26.38
CA ARG A 61 15.95 -4.57 25.44
C ARG A 61 15.29 -4.40 24.08
N ALA A 62 13.99 -4.09 24.03
CA ALA A 62 13.28 -3.84 22.77
C ALA A 62 13.86 -2.62 22.04
N LYS A 63 14.18 -1.52 22.76
CA LYS A 63 14.87 -0.36 22.18
C LYS A 63 16.26 -0.73 21.66
N LEU A 64 17.00 -1.56 22.38
CA LEU A 64 18.33 -2.01 21.95
C LEU A 64 18.24 -2.91 20.71
N GLU A 65 17.28 -3.82 20.64
CA GLU A 65 17.06 -4.66 19.46
C GLU A 65 16.56 -3.83 18.28
N GLU A 66 15.71 -2.82 18.50
CA GLU A 66 15.32 -1.88 17.46
C GLU A 66 16.52 -1.09 16.95
N LEU A 67 17.36 -0.58 17.84
CA LEU A 67 18.58 0.14 17.45
C LEU A 67 19.54 -0.78 16.68
N LYS A 68 19.72 -2.03 17.12
CA LYS A 68 20.47 -3.05 16.35
C LYS A 68 19.86 -3.33 14.99
N ARG A 69 18.54 -3.19 14.83
CA ARG A 69 17.80 -3.44 13.58
C ARG A 69 17.90 -2.27 12.60
N VAL A 70 17.78 -1.03 13.06
CA VAL A 70 17.63 0.15 12.18
C VAL A 70 18.84 1.08 12.12
N HIS A 71 19.78 0.98 13.06
CA HIS A 71 20.90 1.93 13.11
C HIS A 71 21.90 1.68 11.95
N PRO A 72 22.32 2.71 11.19
CA PRO A 72 23.24 2.56 10.05
C PRO A 72 24.61 1.94 10.40
N GLY A 73 25.06 2.11 11.64
CA GLY A 73 26.30 1.52 12.16
C GLY A 73 26.16 0.09 12.70
N SER A 74 24.98 -0.53 12.62
CA SER A 74 24.80 -1.91 13.06
C SER A 74 25.51 -2.88 12.11
N PRO A 75 26.27 -3.87 12.63
CA PRO A 75 26.92 -4.84 11.76
C PRO A 75 25.86 -5.63 10.98
N PRO A 76 26.10 -5.94 9.69
CA PRO A 76 25.18 -6.73 8.90
C PRO A 76 25.01 -8.12 9.55
N ARG A 77 23.75 -8.54 9.69
CA ARG A 77 23.39 -9.84 10.26
C ARG A 77 22.55 -10.61 9.26
N ALA A 78 22.84 -11.89 9.12
CA ALA A 78 21.99 -12.82 8.39
C ALA A 78 21.27 -13.71 9.40
N MET A 79 19.96 -13.93 9.18
CA MET A 79 19.23 -14.98 9.89
C MET A 79 19.73 -16.32 9.35
N VAL A 80 20.62 -16.96 10.11
CA VAL A 80 21.21 -18.27 9.76
C VAL A 80 20.70 -19.34 10.72
N LEU A 81 20.49 -20.55 10.19
CA LEU A 81 20.09 -21.69 10.99
C LEU A 81 21.32 -22.53 11.35
N SER A 82 21.78 -22.44 12.59
CA SER A 82 22.88 -23.29 13.09
C SER A 82 22.37 -24.64 13.59
N ASP A 83 23.16 -25.68 13.39
CA ASP A 83 22.90 -26.97 14.02
C ASP A 83 23.03 -26.85 15.55
N SER A 84 22.24 -27.64 16.26
CA SER A 84 22.45 -27.83 17.70
C SER A 84 23.67 -28.70 17.94
N ASP A 85 24.45 -28.39 18.97
CA ASP A 85 25.61 -29.19 19.40
C ASP A 85 25.28 -30.67 19.64
N LYS A 86 24.01 -30.97 19.99
CA LYS A 86 23.53 -32.32 20.26
C LYS A 86 22.24 -32.57 19.47
N PRO A 87 22.35 -32.94 18.18
CA PRO A 87 21.20 -33.27 17.37
C PRO A 87 20.49 -34.52 17.93
N LYS A 88 19.16 -34.54 17.83
CA LYS A 88 18.34 -35.62 18.39
C LYS A 88 17.48 -36.27 17.31
N ASP A 89 17.29 -37.57 17.45
CA ASP A 89 16.28 -38.29 16.70
C ASP A 89 14.88 -37.88 17.16
N SER A 90 13.89 -37.98 16.27
CA SER A 90 12.49 -37.69 16.58
C SER A 90 11.73 -38.98 16.85
N PHE A 91 10.52 -38.90 17.38
CA PHE A 91 9.59 -40.02 17.53
C PHE A 91 8.39 -39.82 16.62
N VAL A 92 7.74 -40.92 16.23
CA VAL A 92 6.44 -40.85 15.54
C VAL A 92 5.43 -40.20 16.49
N MET A 93 4.85 -39.07 16.11
CA MET A 93 3.75 -38.46 16.87
C MET A 93 2.45 -39.16 16.49
N ILE A 94 1.94 -40.03 17.37
CA ILE A 94 0.74 -40.82 17.08
C ILE A 94 -0.44 -39.86 16.96
N ARG A 95 -1.12 -39.90 15.80
CA ARG A 95 -2.19 -38.94 15.43
C ARG A 95 -1.75 -37.46 15.44
N GLY A 96 -0.44 -37.19 15.34
CA GLY A 96 0.11 -35.84 15.34
C GLY A 96 0.22 -35.18 16.73
N GLU A 97 -0.06 -35.91 17.81
CA GLU A 97 0.05 -35.37 19.17
C GLU A 97 1.52 -35.42 19.67
N PRO A 98 2.16 -34.28 20.00
CA PRO A 98 3.55 -34.25 20.44
C PRO A 98 3.82 -34.99 21.76
N THR A 99 2.78 -35.14 22.59
CA THR A 99 2.82 -35.85 23.86
C THR A 99 2.61 -37.35 23.71
N ASN A 100 1.96 -37.80 22.63
CA ASN A 100 1.68 -39.21 22.37
C ASN A 100 2.77 -39.82 21.48
N LYS A 101 3.85 -40.28 22.13
CA LYS A 101 5.08 -40.71 21.46
C LYS A 101 5.00 -42.17 21.03
N GLY A 102 5.17 -42.41 19.74
CA GLY A 102 5.43 -43.71 19.15
C GLY A 102 6.92 -44.05 19.06
N PRO A 103 7.31 -45.00 18.19
CA PRO A 103 8.71 -45.40 18.01
C PRO A 103 9.63 -44.24 17.63
N VAL A 104 10.89 -44.31 18.06
CA VAL A 104 11.94 -43.37 17.66
C VAL A 104 12.30 -43.61 16.20
N VAL A 105 12.30 -42.55 15.40
CA VAL A 105 12.72 -42.53 14.00
C VAL A 105 14.12 -41.95 13.93
N LYS A 106 15.08 -42.79 13.52
CA LYS A 106 16.44 -42.35 13.26
C LYS A 106 16.47 -41.34 12.12
N ARG A 107 17.31 -40.32 12.24
CA ARG A 107 17.59 -39.40 11.12
C ARG A 107 18.30 -40.19 10.02
N ARG A 108 17.60 -40.53 8.95
CA ARG A 108 18.11 -41.33 7.82
C ARG A 108 17.34 -40.98 6.54
N TRP A 109 17.78 -41.52 5.42
CA TRP A 109 17.05 -41.41 4.16
C TRP A 109 15.66 -42.06 4.25
N LEU A 110 14.71 -41.60 3.44
CA LEU A 110 13.36 -42.13 3.46
C LEU A 110 13.36 -43.61 3.07
N GLU A 111 12.69 -44.43 3.88
CA GLU A 111 12.67 -45.89 3.73
C GLU A 111 12.10 -46.33 2.37
N ILE A 112 11.14 -45.59 1.82
CA ILE A 112 10.59 -45.86 0.49
C ILE A 112 11.63 -45.76 -0.64
N PHE A 113 12.71 -44.98 -0.42
CA PHE A 113 13.77 -44.78 -1.41
C PHE A 113 15.05 -45.57 -1.08
N GLY A 114 15.42 -45.65 0.20
CA GLY A 114 16.66 -46.32 0.65
C GLY A 114 16.47 -47.70 1.26
N GLY A 115 15.23 -48.19 1.37
CA GLY A 115 14.90 -49.42 2.08
C GLY A 115 15.06 -49.33 3.60
N SER A 116 14.80 -50.43 4.30
CA SER A 116 14.95 -50.54 5.76
C SER A 116 16.40 -50.41 6.24
N GLU A 117 17.35 -50.68 5.34
CA GLU A 117 18.81 -50.67 5.58
C GLU A 117 19.46 -49.29 5.41
N ALA A 118 18.69 -48.24 5.10
CA ALA A 118 19.21 -46.89 4.97
C ALA A 118 19.96 -46.46 6.24
N LYS A 119 21.25 -46.16 6.08
CA LYS A 119 22.14 -45.80 7.20
C LYS A 119 21.69 -44.49 7.84
N PRO A 120 21.74 -44.37 9.18
CA PRO A 120 21.52 -43.10 9.85
C PRO A 120 22.53 -42.03 9.43
N PHE A 121 22.05 -40.80 9.32
CA PHE A 121 22.84 -39.60 9.10
C PHE A 121 23.74 -39.32 10.29
N THR A 122 24.97 -38.91 10.02
CA THR A 122 26.03 -38.76 11.04
C THR A 122 26.59 -37.35 11.11
N THR A 123 26.34 -36.50 10.11
CA THR A 123 26.89 -35.15 10.03
C THR A 123 25.91 -34.13 10.61
N GLY A 124 26.25 -33.53 11.75
CA GLY A 124 25.45 -32.48 12.38
C GLY A 124 23.99 -32.91 12.57
N SER A 125 23.03 -32.07 12.18
CA SER A 125 21.60 -32.40 12.24
C SER A 125 21.16 -33.45 11.21
N GLY A 126 22.02 -33.84 10.27
CA GLY A 126 21.69 -34.71 9.14
C GLY A 126 21.07 -33.97 7.95
N ARG A 127 20.96 -32.63 8.01
CA ARG A 127 20.43 -31.81 6.91
C ARG A 127 21.32 -31.84 5.67
N MET A 128 22.64 -31.81 5.87
CA MET A 128 23.61 -31.92 4.78
C MET A 128 23.56 -33.31 4.13
N ASP A 129 23.52 -34.37 4.94
CA ASP A 129 23.42 -35.74 4.45
C ASP A 129 22.12 -35.91 3.62
N LEU A 130 20.99 -35.41 4.13
CA LEU A 130 19.71 -35.39 3.39
C LEU A 130 19.83 -34.62 2.06
N ALA A 131 20.46 -33.45 2.05
CA ALA A 131 20.63 -32.65 0.84
C ALA A 131 21.48 -33.37 -0.21
N ASN A 132 22.52 -34.09 0.22
CA ASN A 132 23.37 -34.89 -0.66
C ASN A 132 22.61 -36.09 -1.27
N GLU A 133 21.74 -36.76 -0.50
CA GLU A 133 20.87 -37.82 -1.03
C GLU A 133 19.84 -37.28 -2.04
N VAL A 134 19.21 -36.13 -1.73
CA VAL A 134 18.28 -35.46 -2.66
C VAL A 134 18.97 -35.09 -3.96
N ALA A 135 20.17 -34.48 -3.90
CA ALA A 135 20.93 -34.03 -5.06
C ALA A 135 21.90 -35.10 -5.62
N SER A 136 21.75 -36.36 -5.21
CA SER A 136 22.60 -37.46 -5.68
C SER A 136 22.46 -37.68 -7.18
N LYS A 137 23.55 -38.07 -7.84
CA LYS A 137 23.55 -38.46 -9.26
C LYS A 137 22.71 -39.71 -9.51
N ASP A 138 22.52 -40.54 -8.49
CA ASP A 138 21.71 -41.75 -8.55
C ASP A 138 20.21 -41.47 -8.36
N ASN A 139 19.84 -40.21 -8.06
CA ASN A 139 18.46 -39.76 -7.98
C ASN A 139 18.08 -38.94 -9.24
N PRO A 140 17.43 -39.55 -10.25
CA PRO A 140 17.07 -38.86 -11.48
C PRO A 140 15.89 -37.89 -11.31
N LEU A 141 15.15 -37.94 -10.20
CA LEU A 141 13.96 -37.12 -10.02
C LEU A 141 14.32 -35.64 -9.81
N THR A 142 15.31 -35.36 -8.98
CA THR A 142 15.76 -34.00 -8.66
C THR A 142 16.14 -33.18 -9.90
N PRO A 143 17.02 -33.65 -10.81
CA PRO A 143 17.37 -32.90 -12.02
C PRO A 143 16.17 -32.75 -12.97
N ARG A 144 15.30 -33.77 -13.11
CA ARG A 144 14.08 -33.69 -13.93
C ARG A 144 13.13 -32.61 -13.42
N VAL A 145 12.83 -32.61 -12.12
CA VAL A 145 11.96 -31.62 -11.49
C VAL A 145 12.53 -30.22 -11.66
N PHE A 146 13.84 -30.03 -11.43
CA PHE A 146 14.48 -28.74 -11.57
C PHE A 146 14.48 -28.23 -13.01
N VAL A 147 14.90 -29.06 -13.97
CA VAL A 147 14.89 -28.72 -15.40
C VAL A 147 13.48 -28.39 -15.88
N ASN A 148 12.47 -29.16 -15.49
CA ASN A 148 11.09 -28.90 -15.88
C ASN A 148 10.57 -27.55 -15.36
N ARG A 149 10.99 -27.12 -14.16
CA ARG A 149 10.68 -25.77 -13.64
C ARG A 149 11.39 -24.67 -14.42
N VAL A 150 12.67 -24.86 -14.72
CA VAL A 150 13.42 -23.90 -15.55
C VAL A 150 12.81 -23.81 -16.95
N TRP A 151 12.44 -24.94 -17.54
CA TRP A 151 11.71 -25.00 -18.80
C TRP A 151 10.41 -24.19 -18.73
N ASN A 152 9.60 -24.39 -17.68
CA ASN A 152 8.38 -23.63 -17.49
C ASN A 152 8.60 -22.12 -17.36
N TRP A 153 9.66 -21.68 -16.67
CA TRP A 153 9.95 -20.25 -16.58
C TRP A 153 10.30 -19.64 -17.94
N HIS A 154 10.99 -20.39 -18.79
CA HIS A 154 11.32 -19.99 -20.15
C HIS A 154 10.09 -20.03 -21.06
N PHE A 155 9.39 -21.16 -21.14
CA PHE A 155 8.34 -21.37 -22.15
C PHE A 155 6.92 -21.11 -21.65
N GLY A 156 6.70 -20.81 -20.38
CA GLY A 156 5.36 -20.56 -19.79
C GLY A 156 4.49 -21.80 -19.61
N ASP A 157 4.89 -22.93 -20.18
CA ASP A 157 4.36 -24.26 -19.92
C ASP A 157 5.53 -25.24 -19.74
N ALA A 158 5.25 -26.40 -19.18
CA ALA A 158 6.24 -27.38 -18.77
C ALA A 158 6.11 -28.67 -19.59
N ILE A 159 7.22 -29.42 -19.70
CA ILE A 159 7.19 -30.77 -20.30
C ILE A 159 6.32 -31.70 -19.44
N VAL A 160 6.40 -31.55 -18.11
CA VAL A 160 5.47 -32.12 -17.14
C VAL A 160 4.63 -31.00 -16.57
N ARG A 161 3.38 -30.89 -17.02
CA ARG A 161 2.47 -29.78 -16.68
C ARG A 161 2.21 -29.65 -15.18
N THR A 162 2.29 -30.75 -14.44
CA THR A 162 2.19 -30.76 -12.97
C THR A 162 3.53 -30.46 -12.32
N LEU A 163 3.89 -29.17 -12.19
CA LEU A 163 5.17 -28.74 -11.58
C LEU A 163 5.41 -29.23 -10.14
N GLY A 164 4.33 -29.54 -9.42
CA GLY A 164 4.36 -30.01 -8.04
C GLY A 164 4.29 -31.53 -7.88
N ASP A 165 4.01 -32.28 -8.94
CA ASP A 165 3.78 -33.73 -8.86
C ASP A 165 4.32 -34.46 -10.10
N PHE A 166 5.29 -35.34 -9.86
CA PHE A 166 5.92 -36.23 -10.86
C PHE A 166 5.53 -37.70 -10.61
N GLY A 167 4.49 -37.94 -9.81
CA GLY A 167 4.02 -39.26 -9.45
C GLY A 167 3.22 -39.95 -10.55
N LEU A 168 2.89 -41.22 -10.34
CA LEU A 168 2.18 -42.06 -11.32
C LEU A 168 0.71 -41.64 -11.56
N ARG A 169 0.22 -40.62 -10.86
CA ARG A 169 -1.15 -40.09 -10.97
C ARG A 169 -1.22 -38.79 -11.76
N SER A 170 -0.08 -38.23 -12.18
CA SER A 170 -0.04 -37.09 -13.09
C SER A 170 -0.01 -37.56 -14.55
N GLU A 171 -0.25 -36.62 -15.46
CA GLU A 171 -0.06 -36.87 -16.88
C GLU A 171 1.42 -37.19 -17.18
N PRO A 172 1.69 -38.12 -18.11
CA PRO A 172 3.06 -38.39 -18.53
C PRO A 172 3.67 -37.13 -19.17
N PRO A 173 5.01 -37.01 -19.17
CA PRO A 173 5.66 -35.88 -19.82
C PRO A 173 5.33 -35.83 -21.31
N SER A 174 5.09 -34.64 -21.85
CA SER A 174 4.82 -34.46 -23.29
C SER A 174 5.98 -34.97 -24.17
N ASN A 175 7.21 -34.90 -23.64
CA ASN A 175 8.40 -35.48 -24.24
C ASN A 175 9.40 -35.96 -23.17
N GLN A 176 9.35 -37.25 -22.83
CA GLN A 176 10.23 -37.86 -21.82
C GLN A 176 11.71 -37.84 -22.23
N GLU A 177 12.01 -38.14 -23.50
CA GLU A 177 13.39 -38.23 -23.99
C GLU A 177 14.11 -36.87 -23.91
N LEU A 178 13.40 -35.79 -24.25
CA LEU A 178 13.92 -34.43 -24.12
C LEU A 178 14.18 -34.07 -22.66
N LEU A 179 13.22 -34.36 -21.77
CA LEU A 179 13.37 -34.10 -20.33
C LEU A 179 14.59 -34.84 -19.77
N ASP A 180 14.77 -36.10 -20.14
CA ASP A 180 15.88 -36.95 -19.70
C ASP A 180 17.22 -36.45 -20.24
N TYR A 181 17.28 -36.06 -21.51
CA TYR A 181 18.48 -35.49 -22.12
C TYR A 181 18.91 -34.21 -21.40
N VAL A 182 17.99 -33.27 -21.19
CA VAL A 182 18.32 -31.98 -20.55
C VAL A 182 18.67 -32.18 -19.07
N ALA A 183 17.99 -33.08 -18.35
CA ALA A 183 18.30 -33.43 -16.97
C ALA A 183 19.68 -34.09 -16.82
N ALA A 184 20.01 -35.06 -17.68
CA ALA A 184 21.32 -35.71 -17.66
C ALA A 184 22.43 -34.70 -18.01
N ARG A 185 22.18 -33.82 -18.99
CA ARG A 185 23.12 -32.77 -19.38
C ARG A 185 23.34 -31.76 -18.26
N PHE A 186 22.28 -31.34 -17.57
CA PHE A 186 22.37 -30.43 -16.43
C PHE A 186 23.25 -30.99 -15.30
N MET A 187 23.12 -32.28 -14.98
CA MET A 187 24.01 -32.94 -14.03
C MET A 187 25.46 -33.05 -14.54
N ALA A 188 25.64 -33.38 -15.82
CA ALA A 188 26.97 -33.50 -16.44
C ALA A 188 27.72 -32.15 -16.48
N ASP A 189 27.00 -31.05 -16.67
CA ASP A 189 27.53 -29.68 -16.62
C ASP A 189 27.68 -29.15 -15.18
N GLY A 190 27.66 -30.05 -14.18
CA GLY A 190 27.92 -29.71 -12.78
C GLY A 190 26.81 -28.89 -12.12
N TRP A 191 25.55 -29.12 -12.51
CA TRP A 191 24.39 -28.40 -11.99
C TRP A 191 24.44 -26.89 -12.27
N SER A 192 25.16 -26.48 -13.32
CA SER A 192 25.27 -25.08 -13.72
C SER A 192 23.97 -24.56 -14.34
N VAL A 193 23.21 -23.78 -13.56
CA VAL A 193 21.98 -23.14 -14.02
C VAL A 193 22.24 -22.23 -15.23
N LYS A 194 23.42 -21.59 -15.30
CA LYS A 194 23.82 -20.77 -16.45
C LYS A 194 23.99 -21.58 -17.74
N GLN A 195 24.60 -22.77 -17.66
CA GLN A 195 24.73 -23.65 -18.82
C GLN A 195 23.38 -24.21 -19.26
N LEU A 196 22.50 -24.56 -18.30
CA LEU A 196 21.13 -24.98 -18.60
C LEU A 196 20.35 -23.89 -19.34
N HIS A 197 20.40 -22.64 -18.88
CA HIS A 197 19.80 -21.51 -19.60
C HIS A 197 20.37 -21.37 -21.01
N LYS A 198 21.70 -21.42 -21.16
CA LYS A 198 22.35 -21.34 -22.47
C LYS A 198 21.89 -22.47 -23.41
N LEU A 199 21.78 -23.70 -22.91
CA LEU A 199 21.30 -24.85 -23.68
C LEU A 199 19.88 -24.63 -24.19
N ILE A 200 18.97 -24.16 -23.31
CA ILE A 200 17.59 -23.86 -23.68
C ILE A 200 17.54 -22.71 -24.70
N MET A 201 18.18 -21.58 -24.39
CA MET A 201 18.10 -20.36 -25.22
C MET A 201 18.74 -20.49 -26.60
N LEU A 202 19.70 -21.41 -26.76
CA LEU A 202 20.32 -21.72 -28.05
C LEU A 202 19.63 -22.87 -28.81
N SER A 203 18.56 -23.45 -28.25
CA SER A 203 17.81 -24.49 -28.91
C SER A 203 16.95 -23.92 -30.04
N ALA A 204 16.72 -24.75 -31.08
CA ALA A 204 15.79 -24.41 -32.14
C ALA A 204 14.37 -24.18 -31.60
N THR A 205 13.98 -24.88 -30.52
CA THR A 205 12.68 -24.73 -29.85
C THR A 205 12.50 -23.35 -29.23
N TRP A 206 13.53 -22.81 -28.54
CA TRP A 206 13.47 -21.46 -27.96
C TRP A 206 13.43 -20.36 -29.03
N GLN A 207 14.14 -20.56 -30.14
CA GLN A 207 14.27 -19.57 -31.21
C GLN A 207 13.07 -19.53 -32.17
N GLN A 208 11.99 -20.23 -31.85
CA GLN A 208 10.76 -20.19 -32.64
C GLN A 208 10.02 -18.85 -32.46
N VAL A 209 9.21 -18.51 -33.45
CA VAL A 209 8.33 -17.33 -33.40
C VAL A 209 7.02 -17.67 -32.68
N THR A 210 6.28 -16.65 -32.25
CA THR A 210 4.96 -16.80 -31.61
C THR A 210 3.81 -16.94 -32.61
N THR A 211 4.08 -16.70 -33.90
CA THR A 211 3.10 -16.73 -34.99
C THR A 211 2.41 -18.08 -35.10
N ASP A 212 1.10 -18.05 -35.30
CA ASP A 212 0.30 -19.25 -35.45
C ASP A 212 0.60 -19.99 -36.76
N ASN A 213 0.48 -21.32 -36.72
CA ASN A 213 0.51 -22.18 -37.90
C ASN A 213 -0.78 -23.03 -37.90
N PRO A 214 -1.72 -22.80 -38.85
CA PRO A 214 -3.01 -23.47 -38.85
C PRO A 214 -2.94 -25.01 -38.89
N ALA A 215 -1.91 -25.57 -39.53
CA ALA A 215 -1.73 -27.02 -39.58
C ALA A 215 -1.34 -27.59 -38.21
N ASN A 216 -0.38 -26.94 -37.53
CA ASN A 216 0.08 -27.36 -36.21
C ASN A 216 -0.98 -27.08 -35.14
N SER A 217 -1.64 -25.91 -35.17
CA SER A 217 -2.70 -25.57 -34.22
C SER A 217 -3.90 -26.51 -34.30
N LYS A 218 -4.15 -27.16 -35.43
CA LYS A 218 -5.20 -28.17 -35.55
C LYS A 218 -4.84 -29.48 -34.83
N ILE A 219 -3.56 -29.82 -34.77
CA ILE A 219 -3.04 -31.04 -34.15
C ILE A 219 -2.78 -30.82 -32.65
N ASP A 220 -2.14 -29.71 -32.31
CA ASP A 220 -1.74 -29.33 -30.95
C ASP A 220 -2.09 -27.85 -30.69
N PRO A 221 -3.39 -27.55 -30.47
CA PRO A 221 -3.85 -26.18 -30.21
C PRO A 221 -3.27 -25.59 -28.92
N GLY A 222 -2.90 -26.44 -27.96
CA GLY A 222 -2.34 -26.04 -26.68
C GLY A 222 -0.82 -25.84 -26.70
N ASN A 223 -0.16 -26.05 -27.84
CA ASN A 223 1.29 -25.97 -27.98
C ASN A 223 2.05 -26.85 -26.96
N ALA A 224 1.51 -28.03 -26.62
CA ALA A 224 2.11 -28.99 -25.70
C ALA A 224 3.47 -29.52 -26.19
N LEU A 225 3.69 -29.49 -27.51
CA LEU A 225 4.91 -29.94 -28.17
C LEU A 225 5.88 -28.78 -28.48
N PHE A 226 5.56 -27.55 -28.07
CA PHE A 226 6.40 -26.35 -28.29
C PHE A 226 6.80 -26.18 -29.77
N TRP A 227 5.80 -26.20 -30.66
CA TRP A 227 5.97 -25.97 -32.10
C TRP A 227 5.92 -24.48 -32.49
N ARG A 228 5.62 -23.61 -31.51
CA ARG A 228 5.88 -22.16 -31.52
C ARG A 228 6.34 -21.68 -30.15
N GLN A 229 6.83 -20.45 -30.04
CA GLN A 229 7.06 -19.82 -28.74
C GLN A 229 5.73 -19.38 -28.09
N ASN A 230 5.64 -19.46 -26.77
CA ASN A 230 4.47 -19.02 -26.01
C ASN A 230 4.61 -17.54 -25.62
N LEU A 231 3.52 -16.79 -25.77
CA LEU A 231 3.40 -15.45 -25.21
C LEU A 231 3.22 -15.56 -23.70
N GLN A 232 4.17 -15.02 -22.94
CA GLN A 232 4.14 -14.99 -21.49
C GLN A 232 3.84 -13.57 -21.01
N ARG A 233 2.90 -13.46 -20.08
CA ARG A 233 2.67 -12.19 -19.39
C ARG A 233 3.74 -11.97 -18.33
N LEU A 234 4.27 -10.76 -18.24
CA LEU A 234 5.13 -10.35 -17.14
C LEU A 234 4.40 -10.53 -15.79
N ASP A 235 5.08 -11.15 -14.82
CA ASP A 235 4.61 -11.16 -13.45
C ASP A 235 4.71 -9.75 -12.83
N PHE A 236 4.08 -9.55 -11.67
CA PHE A 236 4.03 -8.24 -11.03
C PHE A 236 5.43 -7.64 -10.80
N GLU A 237 6.36 -8.48 -10.35
CA GLU A 237 7.71 -8.09 -10.02
C GLU A 237 8.46 -7.60 -11.26
N SER A 238 8.39 -8.36 -12.36
CA SER A 238 9.02 -7.99 -13.63
C SER A 238 8.32 -6.78 -14.26
N LEU A 239 6.99 -6.69 -14.18
CA LEU A 239 6.22 -5.55 -14.67
C LEU A 239 6.61 -4.27 -13.92
N ARG A 240 6.58 -4.29 -12.59
CA ARG A 240 6.96 -3.13 -11.76
C ARG A 240 8.41 -2.74 -11.99
N ASP A 241 9.33 -3.71 -12.06
CA ASP A 241 10.74 -3.46 -12.35
C ASP A 241 10.94 -2.85 -13.75
N THR A 242 10.16 -3.29 -14.75
CA THR A 242 10.15 -2.70 -16.10
C THR A 242 9.69 -1.25 -16.06
N LEU A 243 8.59 -0.96 -15.35
CA LEU A 243 8.09 0.41 -15.18
C LEU A 243 9.12 1.32 -14.49
N LEU A 244 9.82 0.82 -13.47
CA LEU A 244 10.90 1.55 -12.80
C LEU A 244 12.10 1.81 -13.72
N ALA A 245 12.53 0.80 -14.47
CA ALA A 245 13.65 0.90 -15.40
C ALA A 245 13.35 1.92 -16.52
N LEU A 246 12.13 1.90 -17.08
CA LEU A 246 11.69 2.89 -18.06
C LEU A 246 11.57 4.29 -17.43
N GLY A 247 11.09 4.39 -16.20
CA GLY A 247 11.02 5.64 -15.44
C GLY A 247 12.37 6.27 -15.10
N GLY A 248 13.48 5.52 -15.14
CA GLY A 248 14.83 6.06 -14.95
C GLY A 248 15.17 6.46 -13.52
N LYS A 249 14.59 5.80 -12.51
CA LYS A 249 14.95 6.04 -11.10
C LYS A 249 16.27 5.37 -10.72
N ASN A 250 17.20 6.14 -10.13
CA ASN A 250 18.55 5.72 -9.75
C ASN A 250 18.61 4.59 -8.69
N GLU A 251 17.57 4.41 -7.87
CA GLU A 251 17.51 3.38 -6.82
C GLU A 251 17.36 1.95 -7.38
N PHE A 252 17.02 1.81 -8.67
CA PHE A 252 16.80 0.51 -9.30
C PHE A 252 18.08 -0.35 -9.34
N ASP A 253 19.25 0.28 -9.42
CA ASP A 253 20.54 -0.43 -9.51
C ASP A 253 21.11 -0.83 -8.14
N GLU A 254 20.50 -0.40 -7.03
CA GLU A 254 20.94 -0.77 -5.69
C GLU A 254 20.68 -2.25 -5.40
N ARG A 255 21.74 -2.99 -5.05
CA ARG A 255 21.68 -4.43 -4.75
C ARG A 255 22.00 -4.73 -3.29
N GLY A 256 21.26 -5.68 -2.72
CA GLY A 256 21.43 -6.14 -1.34
C GLY A 256 20.71 -5.24 -0.33
N GLY A 257 21.05 -5.35 0.95
CA GLY A 257 20.40 -4.55 2.00
C GLY A 257 19.05 -5.09 2.48
N PRO A 258 18.41 -4.40 3.45
CA PRO A 258 17.13 -4.81 4.00
C PRO A 258 16.00 -4.67 2.98
N SER A 259 14.89 -5.37 3.24
CA SER A 259 13.65 -5.17 2.48
C SER A 259 12.93 -3.89 2.87
N GLU A 260 12.15 -3.34 1.95
CA GLU A 260 11.47 -2.05 2.10
C GLU A 260 10.01 -2.12 1.63
N ASP A 261 9.18 -1.21 2.14
CA ASP A 261 7.85 -1.02 1.57
C ASP A 261 7.99 -0.49 0.14
N LEU A 262 7.37 -1.19 -0.82
CA LEU A 262 7.42 -0.81 -2.22
C LEU A 262 6.61 0.46 -2.53
N ALA A 263 5.72 0.88 -1.62
CA ALA A 263 4.97 2.11 -1.75
C ALA A 263 5.92 3.33 -1.71
N GLY A 264 6.23 3.88 -2.88
CA GLY A 264 7.10 5.04 -3.03
C GLY A 264 8.61 4.72 -3.12
N SER A 265 9.00 3.45 -2.99
CA SER A 265 10.40 3.01 -3.17
C SER A 265 10.75 2.85 -4.65
N GLY A 266 11.93 3.32 -5.08
CA GLY A 266 12.48 3.10 -6.41
C GLY A 266 13.25 1.79 -6.56
N ARG A 267 13.30 0.97 -5.51
CA ARG A 267 14.07 -0.28 -5.49
C ARG A 267 13.38 -1.41 -6.27
N ARG A 268 14.21 -2.36 -6.73
CA ARG A 268 13.73 -3.60 -7.37
C ARG A 268 12.75 -4.34 -6.49
N THR A 269 11.72 -4.90 -7.12
CA THR A 269 10.59 -5.53 -6.45
C THR A 269 10.99 -6.76 -5.63
N VAL A 270 12.12 -7.41 -5.96
CA VAL A 270 12.72 -8.49 -5.17
C VAL A 270 13.11 -8.07 -3.73
N TYR A 271 13.32 -6.77 -3.50
CA TYR A 271 13.60 -6.21 -2.17
C TYR A 271 12.33 -5.73 -1.45
N GLY A 272 11.15 -6.01 -2.00
CA GLY A 272 9.87 -5.68 -1.38
C GLY A 272 9.67 -6.42 -0.05
N TYR A 273 9.24 -5.68 0.97
CA TYR A 273 8.86 -6.22 2.25
C TYR A 273 7.52 -6.96 2.14
N ILE A 274 7.49 -8.22 2.59
CA ILE A 274 6.28 -9.05 2.61
C ILE A 274 5.87 -9.32 4.06
N ASP A 275 4.76 -8.70 4.46
CA ASP A 275 4.02 -9.11 5.66
C ASP A 275 3.11 -10.28 5.29
N ARG A 276 3.40 -11.47 5.83
CA ARG A 276 2.61 -12.69 5.57
C ARG A 276 1.18 -12.57 6.07
N ALA A 277 0.95 -11.84 7.16
CA ALA A 277 -0.39 -11.60 7.70
C ALA A 277 -1.16 -10.52 6.93
N LYS A 278 -0.44 -9.55 6.34
CA LYS A 278 -1.03 -8.41 5.61
C LYS A 278 -0.29 -8.12 4.30
N ILE A 279 -0.49 -8.97 3.31
CA ILE A 279 0.01 -8.75 1.95
C ILE A 279 -0.56 -7.44 1.38
N SER A 280 0.30 -6.61 0.79
CA SER A 280 -0.07 -5.35 0.14
C SER A 280 -1.09 -5.56 -0.98
N ASP A 281 -2.00 -4.60 -1.17
CA ASP A 281 -3.05 -4.66 -2.19
C ASP A 281 -2.48 -4.79 -3.60
N SER A 282 -1.32 -4.17 -3.88
CA SER A 282 -0.67 -4.29 -5.20
C SER A 282 -0.28 -5.74 -5.50
N PHE A 283 0.29 -6.45 -4.51
CA PHE A 283 0.61 -7.87 -4.67
C PHE A 283 -0.64 -8.74 -4.85
N ARG A 284 -1.73 -8.43 -4.13
CA ARG A 284 -3.00 -9.15 -4.27
C ARG A 284 -3.64 -8.96 -5.65
N ILE A 285 -3.59 -7.75 -6.21
CA ILE A 285 -4.18 -7.44 -7.52
C ILE A 285 -3.48 -8.21 -8.64
N PHE A 286 -2.18 -8.47 -8.53
CA PHE A 286 -1.37 -9.15 -9.55
C PHE A 286 -0.95 -10.58 -9.15
N ASP A 287 -1.86 -11.28 -8.47
CA ASP A 287 -1.78 -12.71 -8.20
C ASP A 287 -0.48 -13.18 -7.53
N PHE A 288 0.04 -12.39 -6.59
CA PHE A 288 1.22 -12.79 -5.82
C PHE A 288 0.97 -14.12 -5.09
N ALA A 289 1.99 -14.98 -5.07
CA ALA A 289 1.89 -16.30 -4.45
C ALA A 289 1.62 -16.18 -2.95
N ASN A 290 0.69 -17.00 -2.43
CA ASN A 290 0.39 -17.00 -1.00
C ASN A 290 1.63 -17.43 -0.19
N PRO A 291 2.18 -16.57 0.70
CA PRO A 291 3.39 -16.86 1.44
C PRO A 291 3.21 -17.90 2.56
N ASP A 292 1.97 -18.26 2.89
CA ASP A 292 1.63 -19.24 3.93
C ASP A 292 1.45 -20.66 3.37
N MET A 293 1.50 -20.82 2.04
CA MET A 293 1.28 -22.11 1.38
C MET A 293 2.36 -22.38 0.33
N THR A 294 2.61 -23.65 0.04
CA THR A 294 3.46 -24.03 -1.09
C THR A 294 2.71 -23.78 -2.40
N ALA A 295 3.28 -22.95 -3.27
CA ALA A 295 2.76 -22.68 -4.61
C ALA A 295 3.73 -23.24 -5.67
N PRO A 296 3.41 -24.35 -6.36
CA PRO A 296 4.28 -24.90 -7.40
C PRO A 296 4.30 -24.06 -8.67
N SER A 297 3.24 -23.28 -8.92
CA SER A 297 3.10 -22.30 -9.99
C SER A 297 2.34 -21.07 -9.49
N ARG A 298 2.47 -19.95 -10.21
CA ARG A 298 1.61 -18.78 -10.02
C ARG A 298 0.38 -18.92 -10.92
N VAL A 299 -0.81 -18.68 -10.37
CA VAL A 299 -2.03 -18.53 -11.17
C VAL A 299 -2.04 -17.10 -11.70
N LEU A 300 -2.19 -16.91 -13.00
CA LEU A 300 -2.29 -15.58 -13.60
C LEU A 300 -3.74 -15.29 -13.96
N THR A 301 -4.28 -14.19 -13.44
CA THR A 301 -5.60 -13.70 -13.79
C THR A 301 -5.51 -12.46 -14.65
N THR A 302 -6.45 -12.30 -15.58
CA THR A 302 -6.58 -11.09 -16.41
C THR A 302 -7.87 -10.41 -16.01
N VAL A 303 -7.78 -9.48 -15.05
CA VAL A 303 -8.94 -8.81 -14.46
C VAL A 303 -8.93 -7.30 -14.74
N PRO A 304 -10.11 -6.66 -14.90
CA PRO A 304 -10.19 -5.21 -15.13
C PRO A 304 -9.47 -4.37 -14.07
N LEU A 305 -9.39 -4.85 -12.83
CA LEU A 305 -8.72 -4.16 -11.74
C LEU A 305 -7.22 -3.95 -11.99
N GLN A 306 -6.55 -4.88 -12.67
CA GLN A 306 -5.14 -4.74 -13.04
C GLN A 306 -4.95 -3.65 -14.11
N ALA A 307 -5.86 -3.56 -15.09
CA ALA A 307 -5.86 -2.47 -16.07
C ALA A 307 -6.13 -1.12 -15.38
N LEU A 308 -7.12 -1.05 -14.48
CA LEU A 308 -7.41 0.16 -13.70
C LEU A 308 -6.24 0.57 -12.80
N TYR A 309 -5.48 -0.39 -12.27
CA TYR A 309 -4.24 -0.11 -11.56
C TYR A 309 -3.24 0.61 -12.47
N LEU A 310 -3.00 0.11 -13.68
CA LEU A 310 -2.08 0.75 -14.63
C LEU A 310 -2.56 2.14 -15.10
N MET A 311 -3.88 2.36 -15.17
CA MET A 311 -4.45 3.65 -15.54
C MET A 311 -4.35 4.70 -14.42
N ASN A 312 -4.51 4.30 -13.16
CA ASN A 312 -4.82 5.25 -12.08
C ASN A 312 -3.84 5.23 -10.91
N ASN A 313 -3.00 4.19 -10.78
CA ASN A 313 -2.11 4.10 -9.63
C ASN A 313 -1.02 5.19 -9.68
N GLY A 314 -0.82 5.89 -8.56
CA GLY A 314 0.14 6.99 -8.45
C GLY A 314 1.57 6.60 -8.84
N PHE A 315 1.98 5.34 -8.60
CA PHE A 315 3.29 4.84 -9.03
C PHE A 315 3.42 4.83 -10.57
N VAL A 316 2.39 4.35 -11.28
CA VAL A 316 2.41 4.28 -12.75
C VAL A 316 2.32 5.68 -13.35
N VAL A 317 1.53 6.55 -12.72
CA VAL A 317 1.47 7.98 -13.05
C VAL A 317 2.85 8.62 -12.92
N GLU A 318 3.55 8.37 -11.81
CA GLU A 318 4.91 8.87 -11.62
C GLU A 318 5.86 8.40 -12.72
N GLN A 319 5.86 7.09 -13.03
CA GLN A 319 6.76 6.56 -14.08
C GLN A 319 6.44 7.13 -15.46
N THR A 320 5.16 7.31 -15.77
CA THR A 320 4.70 7.96 -17.02
C THR A 320 5.30 9.36 -17.15
N ARG A 321 5.25 10.16 -16.08
CA ARG A 321 5.80 11.51 -16.08
C ARG A 321 7.32 11.53 -16.17
N ASN A 322 7.99 10.61 -15.47
CA ASN A 322 9.44 10.51 -15.52
C ASN A 322 9.94 10.14 -16.93
N ILE A 323 9.20 9.29 -17.65
CA ILE A 323 9.51 8.99 -19.05
C ILE A 323 9.28 10.23 -19.92
N ALA A 324 8.14 10.90 -19.77
CA ALA A 324 7.79 12.07 -20.58
C ALA A 324 8.69 13.30 -20.33
N SER A 325 9.33 13.39 -19.16
CA SER A 325 10.26 14.46 -18.80
C SER A 325 11.69 14.23 -19.30
N ARG A 326 11.95 13.13 -20.01
CA ARG A 326 13.28 12.85 -20.59
C ARG A 326 13.70 13.95 -21.58
N PRO A 327 14.97 14.38 -21.57
CA PRO A 327 15.45 15.47 -22.43
C PRO A 327 15.16 15.26 -23.92
N GLU A 328 15.19 14.01 -24.39
CA GLU A 328 14.91 13.64 -25.78
C GLU A 328 13.48 13.99 -26.19
N LEU A 329 12.51 13.88 -25.27
CA LEU A 329 11.10 14.23 -25.51
C LEU A 329 10.82 15.73 -25.33
N LEU A 330 11.58 16.38 -24.44
CA LEU A 330 11.50 17.82 -24.22
C LEU A 330 12.27 18.64 -25.26
N SER A 331 13.10 17.99 -26.08
CA SER A 331 13.88 18.64 -27.13
C SER A 331 12.99 19.29 -28.20
N GLY A 332 13.56 20.23 -28.96
CA GLY A 332 12.93 20.80 -30.16
C GLY A 332 12.94 19.86 -31.37
N ALA A 333 13.21 18.56 -31.16
CA ALA A 333 13.17 17.53 -32.20
C ALA A 333 11.76 17.40 -32.79
N LYS A 334 11.68 16.83 -34.00
CA LYS A 334 10.40 16.59 -34.66
C LYS A 334 9.60 15.52 -33.92
N ASP A 335 8.28 15.58 -34.01
CA ASP A 335 7.41 14.60 -33.34
C ASP A 335 7.69 13.16 -33.82
N GLU A 336 8.07 12.98 -35.09
CA GLU A 336 8.50 11.70 -35.65
C GLU A 336 9.72 11.11 -34.93
N GLU A 337 10.70 11.96 -34.61
CA GLU A 337 11.94 11.57 -33.94
C GLU A 337 11.67 11.22 -32.47
N LYS A 338 10.78 11.96 -31.82
CA LYS A 338 10.32 11.67 -30.46
C LYS A 338 9.56 10.36 -30.37
N VAL A 339 8.66 10.10 -31.33
CA VAL A 339 7.96 8.80 -31.42
C VAL A 339 8.98 7.67 -31.63
N ALA A 340 9.94 7.84 -32.53
CA ALA A 340 10.98 6.84 -32.74
C ALA A 340 11.80 6.56 -31.47
N PHE A 341 12.14 7.60 -30.70
CA PHE A 341 12.82 7.45 -29.40
C PHE A 341 11.99 6.66 -28.39
N ILE A 342 10.68 6.95 -28.26
CA ILE A 342 9.81 6.21 -27.34
C ILE A 342 9.74 4.73 -27.73
N TYR A 343 9.58 4.41 -29.01
CA TYR A 343 9.54 3.02 -29.46
C TYR A 343 10.88 2.31 -29.21
N GLN A 344 12.00 2.99 -29.41
CA GLN A 344 13.32 2.43 -29.07
C GLN A 344 13.47 2.21 -27.57
N LEU A 345 12.91 3.09 -26.73
CA LEU A 345 12.93 2.96 -25.28
C LEU A 345 12.06 1.79 -24.78
N PHE A 346 10.84 1.63 -25.30
CA PHE A 346 9.88 0.64 -24.84
C PHE A 346 10.11 -0.75 -25.45
N PHE A 347 10.38 -0.79 -26.76
CA PHE A 347 10.37 -2.03 -27.55
C PHE A 347 11.74 -2.36 -28.15
N GLN A 348 12.76 -1.50 -27.93
CA GLN A 348 14.12 -1.69 -28.45
C GLN A 348 14.19 -1.80 -29.98
N ARG A 349 13.19 -1.24 -30.68
CA ARG A 349 13.10 -1.20 -32.13
C ARG A 349 12.49 0.13 -32.61
N ALA A 350 12.69 0.43 -33.89
CA ALA A 350 11.96 1.52 -34.54
C ALA A 350 10.47 1.18 -34.72
N PRO A 351 9.59 2.20 -34.73
CA PRO A 351 8.18 2.02 -35.10
C PRO A 351 8.08 1.64 -36.58
N SER A 352 7.12 0.80 -36.92
CA SER A 352 6.67 0.62 -38.30
C SER A 352 5.98 1.89 -38.82
N ALA A 353 5.82 2.01 -40.14
CA ALA A 353 5.13 3.15 -40.75
C ALA A 353 3.69 3.33 -40.22
N THR A 354 2.99 2.21 -39.96
CA THR A 354 1.64 2.23 -39.39
C THR A 354 1.63 2.70 -37.94
N GLU A 355 2.56 2.20 -37.12
CA GLU A 355 2.70 2.57 -35.71
C GLU A 355 3.10 4.04 -35.54
N GLN A 356 4.02 4.51 -36.37
CA GLN A 356 4.44 5.91 -36.38
C GLN A 356 3.26 6.82 -36.71
N LYS A 357 2.52 6.50 -37.78
CA LYS A 357 1.31 7.24 -38.15
C LYS A 357 0.28 7.25 -37.02
N LEU A 358 0.00 6.09 -36.43
CA LEU A 358 -1.00 5.96 -35.35
C LEU A 358 -0.62 6.77 -34.10
N ALA A 359 0.66 6.79 -33.75
CA ALA A 359 1.16 7.61 -32.63
C ALA A 359 1.01 9.11 -32.90
N LEU A 360 1.34 9.56 -34.12
CA LEU A 360 1.20 10.98 -34.52
C LEU A 360 -0.27 11.41 -34.59
N ASP A 361 -1.13 10.57 -35.17
CA ASP A 361 -2.58 10.81 -35.23
C ASP A 361 -3.17 10.90 -33.80
N TYR A 362 -2.72 10.04 -32.89
CA TYR A 362 -3.11 10.08 -31.47
C TYR A 362 -2.67 11.37 -30.78
N LEU A 363 -1.40 11.78 -30.97
CA LEU A 363 -0.87 13.02 -30.39
C LEU A 363 -1.64 14.25 -30.88
N ALA A 364 -1.95 14.31 -32.17
CA ALA A 364 -2.76 15.38 -32.74
C ALA A 364 -4.17 15.43 -32.13
N ASP A 365 -4.84 14.28 -31.97
CA ASP A 365 -6.16 14.20 -31.32
C ASP A 365 -6.12 14.65 -29.85
N GLN A 366 -5.08 14.26 -29.10
CA GLN A 366 -4.94 14.66 -27.69
C GLN A 366 -4.56 16.14 -27.53
N GLN A 367 -3.84 16.74 -28.48
CA GLN A 367 -3.59 18.18 -28.48
C GLN A 367 -4.86 18.98 -28.81
N ALA A 368 -5.69 18.46 -29.71
CA ALA A 368 -6.99 19.06 -30.06
C ALA A 368 -8.04 18.93 -28.93
N LYS A 369 -7.89 17.94 -28.04
CA LYS A 369 -8.73 17.73 -26.86
C LYS A 369 -7.90 17.98 -25.59
N PRO A 370 -7.75 19.25 -25.15
CA PRO A 370 -7.00 19.54 -23.93
C PRO A 370 -7.48 18.62 -22.83
N ALA A 371 -6.51 18.02 -22.15
CA ALA A 371 -6.76 17.09 -21.08
C ALA A 371 -7.75 17.70 -20.07
N LEU A 372 -8.79 16.95 -19.71
CA LEU A 372 -9.66 17.25 -18.56
C LEU A 372 -8.76 17.72 -17.42
N GLY A 373 -8.90 18.99 -17.04
CA GLY A 373 -7.97 19.76 -16.22
C GLY A 373 -7.67 19.09 -14.88
N GLY A 374 -6.51 19.33 -14.29
CA GLY A 374 -6.11 18.72 -13.01
C GLY A 374 -6.94 19.25 -11.85
N ALA A 375 -7.72 20.30 -12.12
CA ALA A 375 -8.77 20.83 -11.28
C ALA A 375 -10.13 20.10 -11.42
N ASP A 376 -10.30 19.24 -12.44
CA ASP A 376 -11.56 18.59 -12.82
C ASP A 376 -11.72 17.14 -12.30
N LEU A 377 -10.83 16.64 -11.43
CA LEU A 377 -11.01 15.30 -10.85
C LEU A 377 -12.18 15.21 -9.87
N HIS A 378 -12.64 16.36 -9.36
CA HIS A 378 -13.88 16.50 -8.60
C HIS A 378 -14.62 17.74 -9.09
N ALA A 379 -15.94 17.64 -9.30
CA ALA A 379 -16.74 18.82 -9.62
C ALA A 379 -16.78 19.81 -8.44
N TRP A 380 -16.39 19.40 -7.23
CA TRP A 380 -16.48 20.20 -6.00
C TRP A 380 -15.12 20.76 -5.56
N HIS A 381 -15.12 22.05 -5.21
CA HIS A 381 -14.01 22.77 -4.59
C HIS A 381 -14.49 23.43 -3.28
N TYR A 382 -13.58 23.58 -2.31
CA TYR A 382 -13.91 24.05 -0.96
C TYR A 382 -13.09 25.27 -0.60
N GLY A 383 -13.77 26.35 -0.22
CA GLY A 383 -13.15 27.64 0.00
C GLY A 383 -13.95 28.54 0.93
N TYR A 384 -13.50 29.78 1.00
CA TYR A 384 -14.19 30.89 1.63
C TYR A 384 -14.16 32.11 0.70
N GLY A 385 -15.00 33.11 0.98
CA GLY A 385 -15.04 34.31 0.15
C GLY A 385 -15.94 35.41 0.70
N GLU A 386 -15.80 36.59 0.11
CA GLU A 386 -16.67 37.73 0.39
C GLU A 386 -17.93 37.66 -0.46
N TYR A 387 -19.10 37.62 0.18
CA TYR A 387 -20.40 37.71 -0.47
C TYR A 387 -20.96 39.13 -0.34
N ASP A 388 -21.17 39.77 -1.49
CA ASP A 388 -21.83 41.08 -1.57
C ASP A 388 -23.34 40.87 -1.71
N ALA A 389 -24.06 41.15 -0.62
CA ALA A 389 -25.51 40.99 -0.55
C ALA A 389 -26.27 41.94 -1.48
N ASP A 390 -25.75 43.14 -1.73
CA ASP A 390 -26.39 44.14 -2.59
C ASP A 390 -26.20 43.76 -4.07
N ALA A 391 -24.98 43.35 -4.44
CA ALA A 391 -24.67 42.90 -5.79
C ALA A 391 -25.08 41.45 -6.08
N LYS A 392 -25.54 40.71 -5.07
CA LYS A 392 -25.97 39.30 -5.14
C LYS A 392 -24.95 38.40 -5.83
N LYS A 393 -23.68 38.56 -5.44
CA LYS A 393 -22.55 37.86 -6.05
C LYS A 393 -21.48 37.56 -5.03
N LEU A 394 -20.73 36.49 -5.28
CA LEU A 394 -19.48 36.21 -4.59
C LEU A 394 -18.38 37.07 -5.23
N VAL A 395 -17.75 37.94 -4.43
CA VAL A 395 -16.70 38.87 -4.87
C VAL A 395 -15.35 38.16 -4.98
N SER A 396 -15.05 37.26 -4.04
CA SER A 396 -13.81 36.51 -3.98
C SER A 396 -14.07 35.04 -3.65
N PHE A 397 -13.20 34.15 -4.13
CA PHE A 397 -13.18 32.76 -3.71
C PHE A 397 -11.73 32.35 -3.50
N GLU A 398 -11.39 32.00 -2.27
CA GLU A 398 -10.08 31.53 -1.87
C GLU A 398 -10.20 30.09 -1.34
N PRO A 399 -9.34 29.16 -1.79
CA PRO A 399 -9.34 27.80 -1.24
C PRO A 399 -9.07 27.79 0.26
N MET A 400 -9.72 26.88 0.98
CA MET A 400 -9.48 26.74 2.42
C MET A 400 -8.03 26.31 2.69
N PRO A 401 -7.32 26.96 3.64
CA PRO A 401 -5.88 26.79 3.79
C PRO A 401 -5.45 25.49 4.46
N ALA A 402 -6.33 24.84 5.23
CA ALA A 402 -5.99 23.63 5.98
C ALA A 402 -7.14 22.62 6.04
N PHE A 403 -6.77 21.33 6.09
CA PHE A 403 -7.71 20.22 6.30
C PHE A 403 -7.30 19.39 7.51
N ILE A 404 -8.19 19.31 8.49
CA ILE A 404 -7.94 18.73 9.81
C ILE A 404 -9.12 17.84 10.17
N ARG A 405 -8.85 16.56 10.48
CA ARG A 405 -9.85 15.60 11.00
C ARG A 405 -11.17 15.66 10.21
N ASP A 406 -11.06 15.55 8.88
CA ASP A 406 -12.17 15.51 7.93
C ASP A 406 -12.92 16.84 7.71
N SER A 407 -12.29 17.97 8.05
CA SER A 407 -12.86 19.31 7.84
C SER A 407 -11.84 20.27 7.25
N TRP A 408 -12.25 21.07 6.28
CA TRP A 408 -11.55 22.28 5.85
C TRP A 408 -11.74 23.38 6.87
N VAL A 409 -10.68 24.11 7.21
CA VAL A 409 -10.70 25.16 8.23
C VAL A 409 -9.93 26.41 7.80
N LEU A 410 -10.47 27.57 8.14
CA LEU A 410 -9.83 28.88 7.97
C LEU A 410 -8.98 29.21 9.21
N ALA A 411 -7.82 28.57 9.34
CA ALA A 411 -6.87 28.82 10.44
C ALA A 411 -5.42 28.78 9.95
N ASP A 412 -4.56 29.63 10.51
CA ASP A 412 -3.12 29.61 10.25
C ASP A 412 -2.47 28.35 10.85
N ARG A 413 -1.68 27.62 10.05
CA ARG A 413 -0.88 26.45 10.47
C ARG A 413 0.03 26.76 11.66
N ALA A 414 0.47 28.01 11.82
CA ALA A 414 1.37 28.41 12.91
C ALA A 414 0.67 28.46 14.29
N GLU A 415 -0.60 28.86 14.35
CA GLU A 415 -1.37 28.91 15.62
C GLU A 415 -1.79 27.52 16.10
N LEU A 416 -2.07 26.60 15.16
CA LEU A 416 -2.46 25.21 15.45
C LEU A 416 -1.32 24.35 16.03
N LYS A 417 -0.06 24.66 15.71
CA LYS A 417 1.10 23.97 16.31
C LYS A 417 1.23 24.25 17.82
N LYS A 418 0.95 25.49 18.24
CA LYS A 418 1.00 25.89 19.65
C LYS A 418 -0.08 25.24 20.51
N SER A 419 -1.26 24.96 19.95
CA SER A 419 -2.37 24.33 20.69
C SER A 419 -2.25 22.80 20.77
N ALA A 420 -1.66 22.15 19.77
CA ALA A 420 -1.43 20.70 19.77
C ALA A 420 -0.34 20.25 20.76
N GLU A 421 0.59 21.14 21.15
CA GLU A 421 1.67 20.86 22.11
C GLU A 421 1.25 21.02 23.59
N ALA A 422 0.02 21.48 23.86
CA ALA A 422 -0.52 21.54 25.21
C ALA A 422 -0.83 20.11 25.73
N LYS A 423 -0.04 19.66 26.73
CA LYS A 423 -0.11 18.32 27.35
C LYS A 423 -1.53 17.94 27.77
N VAL A 424 -2.07 16.85 27.20
CA VAL A 424 -3.30 16.19 27.65
C VAL A 424 -2.96 15.07 28.67
N PRO A 425 -3.60 15.02 29.86
CA PRO A 425 -3.46 13.90 30.80
C PRO A 425 -4.24 12.67 30.33
N LYS A 426 -3.70 11.47 30.56
CA LYS A 426 -4.32 10.17 30.22
C LYS A 426 -5.41 9.74 31.21
N LYS A 427 -6.60 9.36 30.69
CA LYS A 427 -7.55 8.28 31.10
C LYS A 427 -8.98 8.63 30.66
N ASP A 428 -9.97 7.76 30.45
CA ASP A 428 -10.18 6.31 30.56
C ASP A 428 -11.36 5.97 29.59
N LYS A 429 -11.60 4.68 29.37
CA LYS A 429 -12.55 4.09 28.38
C LYS A 429 -14.00 4.57 28.51
N GLY A 430 -14.62 4.89 27.36
CA GLY A 430 -16.08 5.07 27.19
C GLY A 430 -16.37 6.07 26.08
N ALA A 431 -17.15 5.67 25.07
CA ALA A 431 -17.53 6.55 23.97
C ALA A 431 -18.32 7.77 24.50
N ALA A 432 -17.75 8.96 24.32
CA ALA A 432 -18.35 10.27 24.54
C ALA A 432 -17.60 11.30 23.65
N PRO A 433 -18.24 12.41 23.26
CA PRO A 433 -17.86 13.21 22.10
C PRO A 433 -16.49 13.88 22.26
N LEU A 434 -15.90 14.24 21.12
CA LEU A 434 -14.64 14.99 21.02
C LEU A 434 -14.49 16.01 22.16
N PRO A 435 -13.33 16.09 22.84
CA PRO A 435 -13.09 17.18 23.77
C PRO A 435 -13.23 18.48 22.98
N ALA A 436 -14.18 19.32 23.39
CA ALA A 436 -14.24 20.69 22.94
C ALA A 436 -12.82 21.26 23.06
N LEU A 437 -12.28 21.77 21.96
CA LEU A 437 -11.09 22.61 21.93
C LEU A 437 -11.41 23.88 22.75
N ARG A 438 -11.45 23.72 24.08
CA ARG A 438 -11.76 24.78 25.04
C ARG A 438 -10.64 25.81 24.93
N GLY A 439 -10.95 26.93 24.28
CA GLY A 439 -10.06 28.08 24.13
C GLY A 439 -9.89 28.62 22.71
N MET A 440 -10.51 28.02 21.69
CA MET A 440 -10.59 28.61 20.34
C MET A 440 -12.05 28.95 20.03
N SER A 441 -12.38 30.24 20.07
CA SER A 441 -13.58 30.81 19.46
C SER A 441 -13.55 30.52 17.95
N PHE A 442 -14.57 29.81 17.48
CA PHE A 442 -15.15 29.82 16.12
C PHE A 442 -14.20 30.05 14.93
N ALA A 443 -13.43 29.04 14.54
CA ALA A 443 -12.81 29.04 13.22
C ALA A 443 -13.83 28.63 12.15
N VAL A 444 -13.99 29.45 11.11
CA VAL A 444 -14.79 29.13 9.92
C VAL A 444 -14.37 27.77 9.37
N SER A 445 -15.32 26.87 9.16
CA SER A 445 -15.01 25.49 8.80
C SER A 445 -16.08 24.83 7.94
N LEU A 446 -15.69 23.79 7.20
CA LEU A 446 -16.55 23.02 6.33
C LEU A 446 -16.15 21.53 6.34
N ASN A 447 -17.12 20.66 6.55
CA ASN A 447 -17.01 19.20 6.45
C ASN A 447 -18.07 18.64 5.49
N ALA A 448 -18.12 17.32 5.32
CA ALA A 448 -19.03 16.64 4.39
C ALA A 448 -20.52 17.02 4.54
N VAL A 449 -20.99 17.32 5.75
CA VAL A 449 -22.42 17.59 6.02
C VAL A 449 -22.75 19.07 6.23
N GLY A 450 -21.77 19.92 6.52
CA GLY A 450 -22.00 21.31 6.89
C GLY A 450 -20.75 21.98 7.44
N GLY A 451 -20.89 22.84 8.44
CA GLY A 451 -19.74 23.57 8.97
C GLY A 451 -20.09 24.66 9.99
N VAL A 452 -19.11 25.52 10.26
CA VAL A 452 -19.28 26.77 11.01
C VAL A 452 -19.12 27.91 10.01
N PRO A 453 -20.14 28.76 9.83
CA PRO A 453 -20.11 29.84 8.85
C PRO A 453 -19.16 30.95 9.32
N GLY A 454 -18.68 31.76 8.38
CA GLY A 454 -18.08 33.05 8.70
C GLY A 454 -19.09 34.18 8.55
N ASP A 455 -18.58 35.41 8.64
CA ASP A 455 -19.31 36.60 8.25
C ASP A 455 -19.38 36.72 6.71
N HIS A 456 -19.97 37.82 6.22
CA HIS A 456 -20.08 38.07 4.79
C HIS A 456 -18.71 38.26 4.09
N LYS A 457 -17.61 38.45 4.82
CA LYS A 457 -16.26 38.54 4.26
C LYS A 457 -15.56 37.19 4.20
N HIS A 458 -15.97 36.25 5.04
CA HIS A 458 -15.39 34.91 5.17
C HIS A 458 -16.46 33.82 5.06
N SER A 459 -17.41 34.01 4.16
CA SER A 459 -18.50 33.06 3.96
C SER A 459 -17.95 31.72 3.51
N VAL A 460 -18.50 30.61 4.01
CA VAL A 460 -18.09 29.27 3.59
C VAL A 460 -18.63 29.00 2.20
N VAL A 461 -17.79 28.52 1.29
CA VAL A 461 -18.19 28.26 -0.09
C VAL A 461 -17.86 26.82 -0.49
N ARG A 462 -18.89 26.10 -0.96
CA ARG A 462 -18.74 24.93 -1.82
C ARG A 462 -18.92 25.40 -3.25
N ARG A 463 -17.91 25.26 -4.09
CA ARG A 463 -17.99 25.60 -5.52
C ARG A 463 -18.17 24.33 -6.32
N TRP A 464 -19.19 24.28 -7.16
CA TRP A 464 -19.38 23.22 -8.14
C TRP A 464 -19.02 23.73 -9.54
N VAL A 465 -18.10 23.07 -10.23
CA VAL A 465 -17.71 23.38 -11.59
C VAL A 465 -18.37 22.38 -12.53
N ALA A 466 -19.16 22.88 -13.48
CA ALA A 466 -19.92 22.06 -14.40
C ALA A 466 -19.00 21.21 -15.27
N PRO A 467 -19.05 19.87 -15.19
CA PRO A 467 -18.16 19.00 -15.99
C PRO A 467 -18.62 18.89 -17.45
N ARG A 468 -19.84 19.35 -17.78
CA ARG A 468 -20.44 19.32 -19.11
C ARG A 468 -21.54 20.37 -19.25
N ASP A 469 -21.90 20.67 -20.50
CA ASP A 469 -23.03 21.53 -20.84
C ASP A 469 -24.35 20.84 -20.48
N GLY A 470 -25.32 21.60 -19.96
CA GLY A 470 -26.64 21.06 -19.66
C GLY A 470 -27.51 22.00 -18.85
N VAL A 471 -28.67 21.48 -18.43
CA VAL A 471 -29.58 22.16 -17.51
C VAL A 471 -29.59 21.37 -16.21
N ILE A 472 -29.32 22.03 -15.09
CA ILE A 472 -29.26 21.41 -13.77
C ILE A 472 -30.44 21.83 -12.89
N SER A 473 -30.78 20.94 -11.96
CA SER A 473 -31.57 21.27 -10.78
C SER A 473 -30.78 20.96 -9.51
N ILE A 474 -31.02 21.73 -8.48
CA ILE A 474 -30.32 21.66 -7.20
C ILE A 474 -31.33 21.37 -6.11
N GLU A 475 -31.05 20.39 -5.27
CA GLU A 475 -31.84 20.08 -4.09
C GLU A 475 -30.96 20.01 -2.84
N GLY A 476 -31.50 20.39 -1.68
CA GLY A 476 -30.82 20.31 -0.40
C GLY A 476 -31.74 20.68 0.76
N ARG A 477 -31.21 20.59 1.98
CA ARG A 477 -31.88 21.02 3.21
C ARG A 477 -30.87 21.75 4.09
N LEU A 478 -31.15 23.02 4.38
CA LEU A 478 -30.37 23.84 5.29
C LEU A 478 -30.92 23.68 6.70
N GLU A 479 -30.08 23.27 7.64
CA GLU A 479 -30.44 23.06 9.04
C GLU A 479 -29.56 23.91 9.94
N HIS A 480 -30.19 24.53 10.94
CA HIS A 480 -29.53 25.23 12.03
C HIS A 480 -30.27 24.94 13.35
N ASP A 481 -29.72 24.04 14.15
CA ASP A 481 -30.39 23.49 15.34
C ASP A 481 -30.24 24.38 16.59
N ALA A 482 -29.25 25.29 16.60
CA ALA A 482 -28.99 26.12 17.76
C ALA A 482 -30.13 27.14 17.98
N LYS A 483 -30.51 27.30 19.25
CA LYS A 483 -31.57 28.24 19.68
C LYS A 483 -31.02 29.61 20.11
N THR A 484 -29.69 29.72 20.23
CA THR A 484 -28.97 30.86 20.81
C THR A 484 -28.14 31.66 19.81
N GLY A 485 -28.02 31.19 18.55
CA GLY A 485 -27.32 31.89 17.47
C GLY A 485 -28.26 32.73 16.58
N ASP A 486 -27.67 33.63 15.77
CA ASP A 486 -28.37 34.53 14.85
C ASP A 486 -28.92 33.80 13.60
N GLY A 487 -28.43 32.57 13.38
CA GLY A 487 -28.78 31.70 12.28
C GLY A 487 -27.97 31.98 11.03
N VAL A 488 -28.17 31.13 10.02
CA VAL A 488 -27.39 31.13 8.79
C VAL A 488 -28.23 31.45 7.57
N GLU A 489 -27.58 32.02 6.57
CA GLU A 489 -28.11 32.21 5.24
C GLU A 489 -27.33 31.36 4.24
N ALA A 490 -28.03 30.49 3.52
CA ALA A 490 -27.48 29.72 2.42
C ALA A 490 -27.91 30.33 1.09
N ILE A 491 -26.96 30.54 0.20
CA ILE A 491 -27.15 31.17 -1.11
C ILE A 491 -26.62 30.24 -2.19
N VAL A 492 -27.35 30.16 -3.31
CA VAL A 492 -26.88 29.54 -4.54
C VAL A 492 -26.75 30.62 -5.60
N ALA A 493 -25.54 30.83 -6.10
CA ALA A 493 -25.24 31.87 -7.07
C ALA A 493 -24.27 31.37 -8.14
N ARG A 494 -24.27 32.03 -9.30
CA ARG A 494 -23.24 31.82 -10.32
C ARG A 494 -21.99 32.63 -9.97
N ALA A 495 -20.80 32.04 -10.17
CA ALA A 495 -19.54 32.71 -9.86
C ALA A 495 -19.33 34.02 -10.65
N THR A 496 -19.86 34.11 -11.88
CA THR A 496 -19.81 35.33 -12.70
C THR A 496 -20.89 36.36 -12.36
N GLY A 497 -21.70 36.10 -11.32
CA GLY A 497 -22.83 36.93 -10.90
C GLY A 497 -24.20 36.35 -11.27
N GLY A 498 -25.18 36.59 -10.39
CA GLY A 498 -26.55 36.11 -10.51
C GLY A 498 -26.88 35.08 -9.43
N GLN A 499 -27.74 35.48 -8.49
CA GLN A 499 -28.26 34.61 -7.43
C GLN A 499 -29.51 33.85 -7.94
N PHE A 500 -29.53 32.54 -7.73
CA PHE A 500 -30.66 31.68 -8.06
C PHE A 500 -31.59 31.43 -6.87
N GLY A 501 -31.07 31.48 -5.65
CA GLY A 501 -31.87 31.33 -4.44
C GLY A 501 -31.09 31.70 -3.17
N ALA A 502 -31.82 32.12 -2.14
CA ALA A 502 -31.30 32.31 -0.78
C ALA A 502 -32.34 31.84 0.24
N TRP A 503 -31.88 31.18 1.30
CA TRP A 503 -32.71 30.63 2.36
C TRP A 503 -32.08 30.88 3.72
N GLN A 504 -32.90 31.19 4.71
CA GLN A 504 -32.45 31.50 6.07
C GLN A 504 -32.98 30.46 7.06
N ALA A 505 -32.08 29.94 7.90
CA ALA A 505 -32.38 28.98 8.96
C ALA A 505 -31.87 29.50 10.32
N ALA A 506 -32.76 29.55 11.31
CA ALA A 506 -32.48 29.90 12.69
C ALA A 506 -33.40 29.07 13.59
N GLY A 507 -32.84 28.13 14.35
CA GLY A 507 -33.58 27.13 15.14
C GLY A 507 -34.57 26.27 14.33
N LYS A 508 -34.32 26.05 13.03
CA LYS A 508 -35.23 25.35 12.10
C LYS A 508 -34.48 24.72 10.92
N ASP A 509 -35.16 23.86 10.17
CA ASP A 509 -34.73 23.37 8.87
C ASP A 509 -35.51 24.01 7.71
N VAL A 510 -34.86 24.17 6.55
CA VAL A 510 -35.46 24.75 5.34
C VAL A 510 -35.02 23.96 4.12
N ALA A 511 -35.97 23.52 3.29
CA ALA A 511 -35.66 22.89 2.00
C ALA A 511 -35.15 23.93 1.00
N THR A 512 -34.01 23.67 0.38
CA THR A 512 -33.39 24.53 -0.63
C THR A 512 -33.55 23.88 -2.00
N LYS A 513 -34.31 24.49 -2.91
CA LYS A 513 -34.55 23.94 -4.27
C LYS A 513 -34.39 25.02 -5.33
N VAL A 514 -33.68 24.68 -6.40
CA VAL A 514 -33.54 25.50 -7.62
C VAL A 514 -33.71 24.58 -8.82
N LYS A 515 -34.40 25.03 -9.87
CA LYS A 515 -34.60 24.27 -11.10
C LYS A 515 -34.16 25.08 -12.32
N ASP A 516 -33.91 24.37 -13.40
CA ASP A 516 -33.73 24.92 -14.74
C ASP A 516 -32.56 25.92 -14.88
N ILE A 517 -31.41 25.62 -14.25
CA ILE A 517 -30.19 26.42 -14.42
C ILE A 517 -29.39 25.88 -15.60
N ALA A 518 -29.31 26.66 -16.69
CA ALA A 518 -28.43 26.34 -17.80
C ALA A 518 -26.95 26.63 -17.45
N VAL A 519 -26.07 25.66 -17.68
CA VAL A 519 -24.63 25.75 -17.43
C VAL A 519 -23.83 25.28 -18.64
N LYS A 520 -22.67 25.91 -18.87
CA LYS A 520 -21.64 25.42 -19.79
C LYS A 520 -20.53 24.70 -19.02
N ARG A 521 -19.85 23.78 -19.68
CA ARG A 521 -18.67 23.10 -19.14
C ARG A 521 -17.64 24.13 -18.66
N GLY A 522 -17.14 23.94 -17.43
CA GLY A 522 -16.20 24.83 -16.76
C GLY A 522 -16.87 26.00 -16.01
N GLU A 523 -18.19 26.17 -16.12
CA GLU A 523 -18.93 27.21 -15.39
C GLU A 523 -19.10 26.83 -13.92
N ALA A 524 -18.91 27.80 -13.02
CA ALA A 524 -18.96 27.58 -11.57
C ALA A 524 -20.27 28.07 -10.94
N ILE A 525 -20.87 27.21 -10.12
CA ILE A 525 -22.01 27.49 -9.25
C ILE A 525 -21.54 27.42 -7.80
N ASP A 526 -21.72 28.52 -7.08
CA ASP A 526 -21.29 28.69 -5.70
C ASP A 526 -22.45 28.47 -4.74
N PHE A 527 -22.19 27.62 -3.75
CA PHE A 527 -23.06 27.32 -2.62
C PHE A 527 -22.44 27.94 -1.39
N ILE A 528 -22.98 29.08 -1.01
CA ILE A 528 -22.39 30.00 -0.03
C ILE A 528 -23.19 29.92 1.25
N VAL A 529 -22.52 29.84 2.40
CA VAL A 529 -23.16 29.94 3.71
C VAL A 529 -22.47 31.01 4.54
N THR A 530 -23.27 31.96 5.03
CA THR A 530 -22.82 33.08 5.87
C THR A 530 -23.69 33.18 7.12
N SER A 531 -23.13 33.70 8.21
CA SER A 531 -23.91 34.07 9.40
C SER A 531 -24.78 35.30 9.09
N ARG A 532 -25.95 35.37 9.73
CA ARG A 532 -26.87 36.50 9.65
C ARG A 532 -26.50 37.65 10.60
N GLY A 533 -25.56 37.42 11.50
CA GLY A 533 -25.09 38.38 12.49
C GLY A 533 -23.68 38.03 12.94
N THR A 534 -23.56 37.58 14.18
CA THR A 534 -22.31 37.01 14.70
C THR A 534 -22.25 35.52 14.42
N SER A 535 -21.09 34.98 14.05
CA SER A 535 -20.94 33.55 13.78
C SER A 535 -20.89 32.67 15.06
N GLU A 536 -21.26 33.21 16.22
CA GLU A 536 -21.26 32.47 17.48
C GLU A 536 -22.47 31.53 17.52
N ASP A 537 -22.22 30.25 17.85
CA ASP A 537 -23.23 29.19 17.90
C ASP A 537 -24.00 28.93 16.57
N ASP A 538 -23.51 29.42 15.43
CA ASP A 538 -24.19 29.36 14.13
C ASP A 538 -23.85 28.13 13.27
N ALA A 539 -23.48 26.99 13.88
CA ALA A 539 -23.14 25.79 13.13
C ALA A 539 -24.32 25.31 12.25
N PHE A 540 -24.03 24.96 10.99
CA PHE A 540 -25.04 24.58 10.00
C PHE A 540 -24.82 23.17 9.46
N ARG A 541 -25.90 22.57 8.95
CA ARG A 541 -25.84 21.41 8.05
C ARG A 541 -26.48 21.77 6.72
N TRP A 542 -25.72 21.63 5.64
CA TRP A 542 -26.20 21.81 4.28
C TRP A 542 -25.24 21.14 3.30
N ALA A 543 -25.74 20.08 2.66
CA ALA A 543 -25.04 19.35 1.61
C ALA A 543 -25.93 19.26 0.37
N PRO A 544 -25.79 20.18 -0.59
CA PRO A 544 -26.62 20.21 -1.79
C PRO A 544 -26.30 19.04 -2.74
N VAL A 545 -27.29 18.66 -3.54
CA VAL A 545 -27.19 17.66 -4.59
C VAL A 545 -27.56 18.32 -5.92
N VAL A 546 -26.67 18.19 -6.90
CA VAL A 546 -26.87 18.71 -8.25
C VAL A 546 -27.31 17.57 -9.15
N HIS A 547 -28.41 17.76 -9.87
CA HIS A 547 -28.99 16.81 -10.80
C HIS A 547 -28.92 17.38 -12.21
N MET A 548 -28.55 16.56 -13.18
CA MET A 548 -28.57 16.91 -14.60
C MET A 548 -29.14 15.74 -15.41
N PRO A 549 -30.22 15.97 -16.18
CA PRO A 549 -30.73 14.96 -17.09
C PRO A 549 -29.67 14.54 -18.12
N GLY A 550 -29.54 13.24 -18.36
CA GLY A 550 -28.66 12.67 -19.37
C GLY A 550 -29.24 12.75 -20.79
N VAL A 551 -28.41 12.43 -21.78
CA VAL A 551 -28.79 12.48 -23.20
C VAL A 551 -29.77 11.34 -23.55
N LYS A 552 -29.69 10.20 -22.84
CA LYS A 552 -30.60 9.07 -23.01
C LYS A 552 -31.77 9.17 -22.05
N ARG A 553 -32.95 8.74 -22.51
CA ARG A 553 -34.16 8.68 -21.68
C ARG A 553 -33.93 7.80 -20.46
N GLY A 554 -33.99 8.39 -19.26
CA GLY A 554 -33.78 7.70 -17.98
C GLY A 554 -32.35 7.76 -17.43
N GLU A 555 -31.42 8.40 -18.13
CA GLU A 555 -30.07 8.69 -17.63
C GLU A 555 -30.10 10.00 -16.84
N GLU A 556 -29.42 10.04 -15.69
CA GLU A 556 -29.29 11.23 -14.85
C GLU A 556 -27.88 11.25 -14.26
N TYR A 557 -27.25 12.43 -14.28
CA TYR A 557 -26.00 12.68 -13.59
C TYR A 557 -26.30 13.36 -12.26
N VAL A 558 -25.73 12.82 -11.18
CA VAL A 558 -25.94 13.31 -9.82
C VAL A 558 -24.58 13.62 -9.20
N TRP A 559 -24.42 14.84 -8.67
CA TRP A 559 -23.27 15.24 -7.87
C TRP A 559 -23.70 15.54 -6.45
N ASN A 560 -23.25 14.73 -5.49
CA ASN A 560 -23.67 14.83 -4.10
C ASN A 560 -22.56 15.43 -3.23
N ALA A 561 -22.78 16.63 -2.72
CA ALA A 561 -21.75 17.38 -1.98
C ALA A 561 -21.30 16.69 -0.68
N GLN A 562 -22.10 15.79 -0.10
CA GLN A 562 -21.73 15.00 1.08
C GLN A 562 -20.91 13.77 0.70
N GLN A 563 -21.37 13.00 -0.30
CA GLN A 563 -20.71 11.76 -0.71
C GLN A 563 -19.37 12.02 -1.41
N GLU A 564 -19.24 13.14 -2.10
CA GLU A 564 -18.04 13.53 -2.85
C GLU A 564 -17.12 14.48 -2.07
N PHE A 565 -17.41 14.74 -0.79
CA PHE A 565 -16.57 15.59 0.04
C PHE A 565 -15.16 15.01 0.21
N SER A 566 -14.13 15.79 -0.10
CA SER A 566 -12.74 15.35 -0.03
C SER A 566 -11.81 16.40 0.59
N GLY A 567 -10.73 15.93 1.21
CA GLY A 567 -9.63 16.76 1.68
C GLY A 567 -8.62 17.11 0.58
N PRO A 568 -7.51 17.81 0.91
CA PRO A 568 -6.50 18.17 -0.06
C PRO A 568 -5.94 16.89 -0.67
N ILE A 569 -5.93 16.87 -1.99
CA ILE A 569 -5.14 15.90 -2.74
C ILE A 569 -3.69 16.08 -2.26
N LYS A 570 -3.06 15.02 -1.75
CA LYS A 570 -1.67 15.09 -1.28
C LYS A 570 -0.77 15.44 -2.47
N GLU A 571 -0.49 16.72 -2.63
CA GLU A 571 0.39 17.26 -3.66
C GLU A 571 1.80 16.73 -3.46
N LYS A 572 2.14 15.70 -4.24
CA LYS A 572 3.51 15.53 -4.74
C LYS A 572 3.64 14.80 -6.08
N ILE A 573 2.58 14.23 -6.65
CA ILE A 573 2.63 13.61 -8.00
C ILE A 573 1.31 13.81 -8.79
N GLN A 574 0.49 14.84 -8.58
CA GLN A 574 -0.89 14.84 -9.15
C GLN A 574 -1.50 16.18 -9.62
N SER A 575 -0.76 17.29 -9.77
CA SER A 575 -1.44 18.59 -9.98
C SER A 575 -1.86 18.93 -11.42
N HIS A 576 -1.38 18.24 -12.45
CA HIS A 576 -1.85 18.46 -13.82
C HIS A 576 -2.33 17.18 -14.50
N PRO A 577 -3.29 17.28 -15.44
CA PRO A 577 -3.64 16.16 -16.29
C PRO A 577 -2.46 15.76 -17.15
N PHE A 578 -2.45 14.52 -17.62
CA PHE A 578 -1.48 14.13 -18.60
C PHE A 578 -1.56 14.99 -19.87
N THR A 579 -0.42 15.55 -20.24
CA THR A 579 -0.11 16.09 -21.55
C THR A 579 -0.28 15.01 -22.62
N ALA A 580 -0.35 15.39 -23.91
CA ALA A 580 -0.48 14.43 -25.00
C ALA A 580 0.63 13.36 -24.99
N TRP A 581 1.87 13.76 -24.69
CA TRP A 581 3.03 12.86 -24.60
C TRP A 581 2.97 11.94 -23.38
N GLU A 582 2.52 12.42 -22.22
CA GLU A 582 2.30 11.56 -21.05
C GLU A 582 1.17 10.55 -21.30
N ARG A 583 0.10 10.94 -22.01
CA ARG A 583 -0.98 10.02 -22.38
C ARG A 583 -0.50 8.92 -23.34
N LEU A 584 0.27 9.30 -24.36
CA LEU A 584 0.89 8.33 -25.28
C LEU A 584 1.80 7.37 -24.51
N THR A 585 2.64 7.91 -23.63
CA THR A 585 3.53 7.12 -22.77
C THR A 585 2.75 6.14 -21.91
N GLN A 586 1.67 6.58 -21.25
CA GLN A 586 0.84 5.71 -20.43
C GLN A 586 0.18 4.61 -21.28
N ALA A 587 -0.34 4.96 -22.47
CA ALA A 587 -0.94 3.99 -23.36
C ALA A 587 0.06 2.89 -23.77
N LEU A 588 1.32 3.26 -24.02
CA LEU A 588 2.38 2.31 -24.34
C LEU A 588 2.80 1.46 -23.12
N LEU A 589 2.82 2.03 -21.91
CA LEU A 589 3.06 1.28 -20.66
C LEU A 589 2.00 0.20 -20.42
N MET A 590 0.81 0.38 -20.99
CA MET A 590 -0.31 -0.54 -20.90
C MET A 590 -0.46 -1.46 -22.11
N SER A 591 0.43 -1.34 -23.10
CA SER A 591 0.33 -2.11 -24.33
C SER A 591 0.63 -3.59 -24.10
N ASN A 592 0.00 -4.44 -24.91
CA ASN A 592 0.28 -5.89 -24.87
C ASN A 592 1.73 -6.19 -25.24
N GLU A 593 2.35 -5.43 -26.14
CA GLU A 593 3.76 -5.64 -26.54
C GLU A 593 4.73 -5.38 -25.37
N LEU A 594 4.40 -4.49 -24.44
CA LEU A 594 5.22 -4.29 -23.24
C LEU A 594 4.94 -5.35 -22.17
N ILE A 595 3.67 -5.71 -21.99
CA ILE A 595 3.22 -6.57 -20.88
C ILE A 595 3.44 -8.06 -21.19
N TYR A 596 3.46 -8.45 -22.46
CA TYR A 596 3.67 -9.84 -22.90
C TYR A 596 5.00 -9.97 -23.63
N VAL A 597 5.85 -10.86 -23.12
CA VAL A 597 7.17 -11.19 -23.65
C VAL A 597 7.19 -12.60 -24.24
N ASN A 598 8.22 -12.88 -25.04
CA ASN A 598 8.49 -14.14 -25.72
C ASN A 598 9.81 -14.77 -25.28
#